data_AF-A0A329R5T9-F1
#
_entry.id   AF-A0A329R5T9-F1
#
_cell.length_a   1.000
_cell.length_b   1.000
_cell.length_c   1.000
_cell.angle_alpha   90.00
_cell.angle_beta   90.00
_cell.angle_gamma   90.00
#
_symmetry.space_group_name_H-M   'P 1'
#
loop_
_entity.id
_entity.type
_entity.pdbx_description
1 polymer ?
#
loop_
_entity_poly.entity_id
_entity_poly.type
_entity_poly.pdbx_seq_one_letter_code
_entity_poly.pdbx_strand_id
1 'polypeptide(L)'
;MCMIHGPCGAAHPNAVCMKAGKCTKHFPKPLSEVTKGNVAEYPVYRRRRRATGVVLINGKEYDNETVNQWMVSSNPYLSQKHNCHINLEVCTAVTAVKYLYKCVYKGSDNAVIAVEAVRGEGNRTRRGGPDAD
;
A
#
# COMPACT_ATOMS: atom_id res chain seq x y z
N MET A 1 -2.69 -4.65 -10.70
CA MET A 1 -3.55 -3.46 -10.92
C MET A 1 -2.73 -2.19 -10.68
N CYS A 2 -2.69 -1.25 -11.64
CA CYS A 2 -2.08 0.07 -11.43
C CYS A 2 -3.14 1.04 -10.93
N MET A 3 -2.90 1.72 -9.80
CA MET A 3 -3.82 2.73 -9.28
C MET A 3 -3.40 4.13 -9.73
N ILE A 4 -4.36 4.90 -10.23
CA ILE A 4 -4.20 6.33 -10.49
C ILE A 4 -4.76 7.11 -9.32
N HIS A 5 -4.02 8.12 -8.86
CA HIS A 5 -4.57 9.10 -7.94
C HIS A 5 -5.68 9.85 -8.67
N GLY A 6 -6.85 9.93 -8.04
CA GLY A 6 -7.97 10.69 -8.58
C GLY A 6 -7.57 12.17 -8.78
N PRO A 7 -8.25 12.88 -9.69
CA PRO A 7 -8.05 14.31 -9.86
C PRO A 7 -8.13 15.05 -8.50
N CYS A 8 -7.18 15.94 -8.26
CA CYS A 8 -7.13 16.79 -7.07
C CYS A 8 -6.49 18.14 -7.43
N GLY A 9 -6.38 19.05 -6.47
CA GLY A 9 -5.82 20.38 -6.73
C GLY A 9 -6.91 21.32 -7.25
N ALA A 10 -6.53 22.24 -8.14
CA ALA A 10 -7.46 23.20 -8.72
C ALA A 10 -8.61 22.53 -9.50
N ALA A 11 -8.34 21.39 -10.15
CA ALA A 11 -9.36 20.63 -10.87
C ALA A 11 -10.43 20.05 -9.94
N HIS A 12 -10.06 19.68 -8.71
CA HIS A 12 -10.97 19.07 -7.73
C HIS A 12 -10.56 19.47 -6.30
N PRO A 13 -10.92 20.70 -5.87
CA PRO A 13 -10.49 21.24 -4.58
C PRO A 13 -11.13 20.52 -3.38
N ASN A 14 -12.30 19.91 -3.59
CA ASN A 14 -13.05 19.19 -2.55
C ASN A 14 -12.66 17.71 -2.42
N ALA A 15 -11.61 17.24 -3.12
CA ALA A 15 -11.16 15.87 -3.00
C ALA A 15 -10.66 15.58 -1.57
N VAL A 16 -10.92 14.37 -1.05
CA VAL A 16 -10.59 13.98 0.34
C VAL A 16 -9.09 14.14 0.67
N CYS A 17 -8.22 14.08 -0.34
CA CYS A 17 -6.80 14.30 -0.17
C CYS A 17 -6.39 15.77 -0.02
N MET A 18 -7.29 16.73 -0.26
CA MET A 18 -7.00 18.16 -0.24
C MET A 18 -7.06 18.72 1.19
N LYS A 19 -6.06 19.51 1.58
CA LYS A 19 -6.04 20.27 2.83
C LYS A 19 -5.31 21.60 2.60
N ALA A 20 -5.93 22.70 3.00
CA ALA A 20 -5.39 24.06 2.80
C ALA A 20 -4.93 24.32 1.34
N GLY A 21 -5.75 23.90 0.37
CA GLY A 21 -5.48 24.08 -1.06
C GLY A 21 -4.38 23.17 -1.65
N LYS A 22 -3.79 22.27 -0.85
CA LYS A 22 -2.72 21.36 -1.31
C LYS A 22 -3.15 19.90 -1.16
N CYS A 23 -2.72 19.06 -2.10
CA CYS A 23 -2.88 17.62 -1.96
C CYS A 23 -1.94 17.11 -0.85
N THR A 24 -2.50 16.52 0.20
CA THR A 24 -1.76 15.90 1.31
C THR A 24 -0.90 14.71 0.89
N LYS A 25 -1.12 14.17 -0.32
CA LYS A 25 -0.31 13.10 -0.93
C LYS A 25 0.71 13.64 -1.93
N HIS A 26 0.75 14.96 -2.13
CA HIS A 26 1.67 15.69 -3.02
C HIS A 26 1.55 15.26 -4.49
N PHE A 27 0.31 15.13 -4.98
CA PHE A 27 0.04 14.96 -6.41
C PHE A 27 -0.26 16.31 -7.08
N PRO A 28 0.08 16.47 -8.38
CA PRO A 28 0.86 15.54 -9.20
C PRO A 28 2.32 15.43 -8.73
N LYS A 29 2.91 14.23 -8.83
CA LYS A 29 4.32 14.00 -8.48
C LYS A 29 5.21 14.44 -9.65
N PRO A 30 6.41 15.00 -9.42
CA PRO A 30 7.30 15.38 -10.50
C PRO A 30 7.72 14.16 -11.34
N LEU A 31 7.87 14.36 -12.65
CA LEU A 31 8.56 13.40 -13.51
C LEU A 31 10.05 13.35 -13.11
N SER A 32 10.63 12.18 -13.19
CA SER A 32 12.03 11.95 -12.86
C SER A 32 12.53 10.72 -13.62
N GLU A 33 13.64 10.85 -14.33
CA GLU A 33 14.22 9.73 -15.08
C GLU A 33 14.95 8.72 -14.19
N VAL A 34 15.26 9.09 -12.95
CA VAL A 34 15.96 8.26 -11.96
C VAL A 34 15.33 8.40 -10.57
N THR A 35 15.46 7.37 -9.74
CA THR A 35 15.09 7.47 -8.33
C THR A 35 16.18 8.24 -7.59
N LYS A 36 15.82 9.32 -6.90
CA LYS A 36 16.74 10.15 -6.12
C LYS A 36 16.43 10.00 -4.64
N GLY A 37 17.45 9.70 -3.84
CA GLY A 37 17.34 9.75 -2.38
C GLY A 37 17.13 11.21 -1.93
N ASN A 38 16.23 11.42 -0.98
CA ASN A 38 16.06 12.70 -0.31
C ASN A 38 16.41 12.48 1.17
N VAL A 39 17.40 13.21 1.68
CA VAL A 39 17.94 13.00 3.05
C VAL A 39 16.95 13.50 4.11
N ALA A 40 16.07 14.44 3.77
CA ALA A 40 15.10 15.03 4.70
C ALA A 40 13.64 14.60 4.44
N GLU A 41 13.34 14.00 3.29
CA GLU A 41 11.97 13.60 2.92
C GLU A 41 11.93 12.23 2.23
N TYR A 42 10.74 11.84 1.75
CA TYR A 42 10.58 10.63 0.94
C TYR A 42 11.41 10.70 -0.35
N PRO A 43 11.95 9.55 -0.82
CA PRO A 43 12.68 9.51 -2.09
C PRO A 43 11.79 9.93 -3.26
N VAL A 44 12.39 10.65 -4.21
CA VAL A 44 11.75 10.99 -5.48
C VAL A 44 11.90 9.79 -6.40
N TYR A 45 10.87 8.96 -6.48
CA TYR A 45 10.87 7.77 -7.34
C TYR A 45 10.89 8.13 -8.84
N ARG A 46 11.55 7.28 -9.63
CA ARG A 46 11.54 7.37 -11.10
C ARG A 46 10.11 7.34 -11.65
N ARG A 47 9.74 8.39 -12.39
CA ARG A 47 8.47 8.59 -13.11
C ARG A 47 8.79 9.16 -14.48
N ARG A 48 8.94 8.28 -15.47
CA ARG A 48 9.37 8.67 -16.83
C ARG A 48 8.26 9.40 -17.57
N ARG A 49 8.63 10.32 -18.45
CA ARG A 49 7.70 10.83 -19.46
C ARG A 49 7.34 9.70 -20.43
N ARG A 50 6.09 9.65 -20.90
CA ARG A 50 5.70 8.72 -21.99
C ARG A 50 5.67 9.47 -23.33
N ALA A 51 5.41 8.72 -24.41
CA ALA A 51 5.14 9.31 -25.71
C ALA A 51 3.88 10.19 -25.68
N THR A 52 3.76 11.10 -26.64
CA THR A 52 2.57 11.92 -26.84
C THR A 52 1.32 11.07 -27.08
N GLY A 53 0.15 11.61 -26.73
CA GLY A 53 -1.14 10.99 -26.95
C GLY A 53 -2.06 11.05 -25.73
N VAL A 54 -3.17 10.34 -25.82
CA VAL A 54 -4.19 10.26 -24.76
C VAL A 54 -4.30 8.81 -24.32
N VAL A 55 -4.42 8.59 -23.01
CA VAL A 55 -4.73 7.27 -22.44
C VAL A 55 -6.03 7.31 -21.66
N LEU A 56 -6.85 6.27 -21.84
CA LEU A 56 -8.08 6.09 -21.08
C LEU A 56 -7.79 5.24 -19.84
N ILE A 57 -7.99 5.80 -18.66
CA ILE A 57 -7.83 5.08 -17.38
C ILE A 57 -9.13 5.23 -16.61
N ASN A 58 -9.77 4.11 -16.30
CA ASN A 58 -11.06 4.06 -15.59
C ASN A 58 -12.14 4.94 -16.25
N GLY A 59 -12.21 4.96 -17.58
CA GLY A 59 -13.19 5.76 -18.33
C GLY A 59 -12.88 7.26 -18.41
N LYS A 60 -11.70 7.71 -17.95
CA LYS A 60 -11.25 9.10 -18.02
C LYS A 60 -10.02 9.24 -18.90
N GLU A 61 -9.99 10.31 -19.68
CA GLU A 61 -8.84 10.67 -20.51
C GLU A 61 -7.76 11.37 -19.69
N TYR A 62 -6.51 10.95 -19.92
CA TYR A 62 -5.33 11.57 -19.36
C TYR A 62 -4.32 11.83 -20.47
N ASP A 63 -3.57 12.92 -20.37
CA ASP A 63 -2.38 13.15 -21.19
C ASP A 63 -1.36 12.03 -20.93
N ASN A 64 -1.04 11.27 -21.98
CA ASN A 64 -0.13 10.14 -21.89
C ASN A 64 1.27 10.57 -21.44
N GLU A 65 1.75 11.74 -21.88
CA GLU A 65 3.10 12.20 -21.55
C GLU A 65 3.29 12.36 -20.05
N THR A 66 2.25 12.83 -19.35
CA THR A 66 2.30 13.22 -17.93
C THR A 66 1.53 12.27 -17.01
N VAL A 67 0.80 11.26 -17.52
CA VAL A 67 -0.01 10.33 -16.71
C VAL A 67 0.76 9.68 -15.57
N ASN A 68 2.07 9.44 -15.74
CA ASN A 68 2.94 8.87 -14.71
C ASN A 68 3.12 9.77 -13.47
N GLN A 69 2.79 11.06 -13.55
CA GLN A 69 2.76 11.96 -12.39
C GLN A 69 1.63 11.63 -11.41
N TRP A 70 0.56 11.00 -11.90
CA TRP A 70 -0.65 10.66 -11.16
C TRP A 70 -0.67 9.21 -10.68
N MET A 71 0.25 8.37 -11.14
CA MET A 71 0.30 6.96 -10.73
C MET A 71 0.71 6.81 -9.26
N VAL A 72 -0.01 5.96 -8.52
CA VAL A 72 0.43 5.54 -7.19
C VAL A 72 1.59 4.56 -7.36
N SER A 73 2.67 4.74 -6.58
CA SER A 73 3.84 3.87 -6.64
C SER A 73 3.45 2.42 -6.38
N SER A 74 3.90 1.51 -7.26
CA SER A 74 3.76 0.07 -7.05
C SER A 74 5.06 -0.61 -7.41
N ASN A 75 5.32 -1.77 -6.80
CA ASN A 75 6.37 -2.67 -7.27
C ASN A 75 5.76 -3.64 -8.30
N PRO A 76 6.15 -3.62 -9.58
CA PRO A 76 5.59 -4.49 -10.61
C PRO A 76 5.76 -5.98 -10.29
N TYR A 77 6.92 -6.38 -9.76
CA TYR A 77 7.21 -7.76 -9.42
C TYR A 77 6.28 -8.27 -8.30
N LEU A 78 6.18 -7.52 -7.20
CA LEU A 78 5.32 -7.91 -6.08
C LEU A 78 3.85 -7.87 -6.47
N SER A 79 3.44 -6.85 -7.22
CA SER A 79 2.05 -6.70 -7.66
C SER A 79 1.62 -7.83 -8.59
N GLN A 80 2.51 -8.29 -9.47
CA GLN A 80 2.25 -9.43 -10.34
C GLN A 80 2.23 -10.74 -9.55
N LYS A 81 3.19 -10.95 -8.63
CA LYS A 81 3.28 -12.16 -7.82
C LYS A 81 2.05 -12.40 -6.95
N HIS A 82 1.48 -11.34 -6.39
CA HIS A 82 0.36 -11.43 -5.45
C HIS A 82 -0.99 -10.96 -6.03
N ASN A 83 -1.03 -10.63 -7.31
CA ASN A 83 -2.21 -10.09 -8.00
C ASN A 83 -2.92 -8.95 -7.24
N CYS A 84 -2.18 -8.14 -6.51
CA CYS A 84 -2.70 -7.04 -5.71
C CYS A 84 -1.81 -5.80 -5.85
N HIS A 85 -2.32 -4.63 -5.49
CA HIS A 85 -1.52 -3.42 -5.54
C HIS A 85 -0.67 -3.31 -4.25
N ILE A 86 0.65 -3.40 -4.41
CA ILE A 86 1.59 -3.33 -3.27
C ILE A 86 2.37 -2.03 -3.36
N ASN A 87 2.19 -1.16 -2.35
CA ASN A 87 2.98 0.05 -2.16
C ASN A 87 4.23 -0.29 -1.32
N LEU A 88 5.41 -0.02 -1.86
CA LEU A 88 6.70 -0.22 -1.17
C LEU A 88 7.31 1.14 -0.84
N GLU A 89 7.52 1.39 0.45
CA GLU A 89 8.13 2.63 0.93
C GLU A 89 9.48 2.34 1.60
N VAL A 90 10.51 3.05 1.17
CA VAL A 90 11.84 2.95 1.79
C VAL A 90 11.85 3.82 3.05
N CYS A 91 12.07 3.18 4.18
CA CYS A 91 11.99 3.77 5.51
C CYS A 91 13.40 4.02 6.07
N THR A 92 13.94 5.23 5.87
CA THR A 92 15.31 5.58 6.31
C THR A 92 15.39 6.30 7.65
N ALA A 93 14.27 6.78 8.19
CA ALA A 93 14.24 7.59 9.41
C ALA A 93 13.58 6.85 10.59
N VAL A 94 13.93 7.22 11.83
CA VAL A 94 13.32 6.70 13.07
C VAL A 94 11.79 6.94 13.09
N THR A 95 11.31 7.99 12.42
CA THR A 95 9.87 8.25 12.22
C THR A 95 9.17 7.14 11.45
N ALA A 96 9.88 6.42 10.60
CA ALA A 96 9.36 5.29 9.86
C ALA A 96 9.14 4.06 10.75
N VAL A 97 9.96 3.87 11.80
CA VAL A 97 9.72 2.86 12.83
C VAL A 97 8.40 3.13 13.53
N LYS A 98 8.15 4.38 13.93
CA LYS A 98 6.86 4.78 14.53
C LYS A 98 5.68 4.52 13.60
N TYR A 99 5.85 4.74 12.29
CA TYR A 99 4.83 4.44 11.29
C TYR A 99 4.58 2.92 11.16
N LEU A 100 5.62 2.09 11.10
CA LEU A 100 5.51 0.63 11.06
C LEU A 100 4.79 0.08 12.28
N TYR A 101 5.18 0.52 13.49
CA TYR A 101 4.49 0.16 14.73
C TYR A 101 3.02 0.58 14.67
N LYS A 102 2.73 1.81 14.26
CA LYS A 102 1.35 2.26 14.09
C LYS A 102 0.57 1.37 13.11
N CYS A 103 1.17 0.91 12.02
CA CYS A 103 0.52 0.02 11.05
C CYS A 103 0.26 -1.38 11.61
N VAL A 104 1.18 -1.95 12.39
CA VAL A 104 1.00 -3.27 13.04
C VAL A 104 -0.07 -3.18 14.12
N TYR A 105 0.00 -2.17 14.98
CA TYR A 105 -0.83 -2.07 16.19
C TYR A 105 -2.17 -1.34 15.98
N LYS A 106 -2.37 -0.66 14.85
CA LYS A 106 -3.72 -0.15 14.50
C LYS A 106 -4.72 -1.26 14.19
N GLY A 107 -4.24 -2.49 14.02
CA GLY A 107 -5.03 -3.59 13.49
C GLY A 107 -5.24 -3.39 11.99
N SER A 108 -4.94 -4.42 11.22
CA SER A 108 -5.58 -4.59 9.93
C SER A 108 -6.79 -5.52 10.17
N ASP A 109 -7.77 -5.55 9.27
CA ASP A 109 -8.83 -6.56 9.21
C ASP A 109 -8.21 -7.97 8.96
N ASN A 110 -7.32 -8.39 9.86
CA ASN A 110 -6.33 -9.45 9.67
C ASN A 110 -6.95 -10.80 10.02
N ALA A 111 -7.03 -11.71 9.04
CA ALA A 111 -7.21 -13.12 9.33
C ALA A 111 -5.98 -13.66 10.07
N VAL A 112 -6.20 -14.16 11.28
CA VAL A 112 -5.21 -14.89 12.08
C VAL A 112 -5.30 -16.35 11.68
N ILE A 113 -4.24 -16.92 11.10
CA ILE A 113 -4.12 -18.37 10.90
C ILE A 113 -3.34 -18.91 12.10
N ALA A 114 -4.01 -19.69 12.95
CA ALA A 114 -3.37 -20.50 13.95
C ALA A 114 -2.98 -21.84 13.32
N VAL A 115 -1.71 -22.22 13.42
CA VAL A 115 -1.24 -23.57 13.10
C VAL A 115 -1.12 -24.32 14.42
N GLU A 116 -2.02 -25.25 14.67
CA GLU A 116 -1.90 -26.17 15.80
C GLU A 116 -1.07 -27.38 15.39
N ALA A 117 -0.07 -27.71 16.21
CA ALA A 117 0.63 -28.97 16.09
C ALA A 117 -0.31 -30.09 16.53
N VAL A 118 -0.67 -30.97 15.60
CA VAL A 118 -1.40 -32.21 15.93
C VAL A 118 -0.50 -33.08 16.79
N ARG A 119 -0.75 -33.10 18.10
CA ARG A 119 -0.21 -34.15 18.96
C ARG A 119 -1.07 -35.39 18.75
N GLY A 120 -0.53 -36.36 18.01
CA GLY A 120 -1.14 -37.67 17.82
C GLY A 120 -1.32 -38.41 19.15
N GLU A 121 -2.47 -39.06 19.26
CA GLU A 121 -3.03 -39.73 20.44
C GLU A 121 -2.36 -41.07 20.80
N GLY A 122 -2.56 -41.49 22.06
CA GLY A 122 -2.52 -42.89 22.51
C GLY A 122 -1.99 -43.01 23.94
N ASN A 123 -2.64 -43.63 24.93
CA ASN A 123 -3.74 -44.59 24.92
C ASN A 123 -4.39 -44.68 26.32
N ARG A 124 -5.62 -45.18 26.33
CA ARG A 124 -6.63 -45.33 27.40
C ARG A 124 -6.17 -46.13 28.62
N THR A 125 -6.75 -45.80 29.78
CA THR A 125 -7.29 -46.82 30.70
C THR A 125 -8.65 -46.38 31.23
N ARG A 126 -9.55 -47.38 31.35
CA ARG A 126 -11.00 -47.27 31.49
C ARG A 126 -11.43 -47.47 32.95
N ARG A 127 -12.56 -46.83 33.26
CA ARG A 127 -13.69 -47.26 34.11
C ARG A 127 -13.65 -47.03 35.62
N GLY A 128 -14.69 -46.33 36.09
CA GLY A 128 -15.33 -46.49 37.40
C GLY A 128 -15.81 -45.17 38.01
N GLY A 129 -17.09 -44.82 37.87
CA GLY A 129 -17.79 -43.98 38.88
C GLY A 129 -18.55 -44.89 39.86
N PRO A 130 -19.44 -44.37 40.74
CA PRO A 130 -19.68 -43.00 41.21
C PRO A 130 -19.57 -42.87 42.76
N ASP A 131 -19.94 -41.70 43.31
CA ASP A 131 -20.69 -41.49 44.59
C ASP A 131 -20.14 -40.42 45.56
N ALA A 132 -21.09 -39.56 46.00
CA ALA A 132 -21.28 -38.74 47.23
C ALA A 132 -20.04 -38.17 47.98
N ASP A 133 -20.01 -36.91 48.42
CA ASP A 133 -20.98 -36.12 49.19
C ASP A 133 -20.72 -34.61 48.98
#